data_AF-A0A3L7ST22-F1
#
_entry.id   AF-A0A3L7ST22-F1
#
_cell.length_a   1.000
_cell.length_b   1.000
_cell.length_c   1.000
_cell.angle_alpha   90.00
_cell.angle_beta   90.00
_cell.angle_gamma   90.00
#
_symmetry.space_group_name_H-M   'P 1'
#
loop_
_entity.id
_entity.type
_entity.pdbx_description
1 polymer ?
#
loop_
_entity_poly.entity_id
_entity_poly.type
_entity_poly.pdbx_seq_one_letter_code
_entity_poly.pdbx_strand_id
1 'polypeptide(L)'
;MILFSCYLLCTLALAQGPAPGGPPTAKADDWKLEVVHRKAPFASLEGLVVREDQFGIELRQVIRKPGRPTFIITIQIPTEQVEQVDLLDSEERAQLMARLDQIVTDRGKWFARFKLLDKPLPIGKDLVDMPPGFERAFWPGDQPGTNRAWQYSGQRFTLLTTVRVDIAELCALQLEQVFNAYERLLPARQESGPVLVLVTSSVEEWQALCKAKGHLIRNPAWCDPIAGEVGLATDQVRLDARMVELRSLQNSQLTELQVRGDELRKAYGGKLPAELQKPFDLSLKSLRETATRNEQVLRQERDRLFARMNHEAFHAYLARFVLPPGRGMIPPWLNEGLAQIFESALVEAGELRADLADPARVKLYRADIQAGTDLPLADLLTLPVSKFHVTDNSSQETSRQAYLTSWALCSWLVLEKNRLRLDDLEKLSLAEMEKVPAQQNFESVFAITLAEAQTQMRETFKKAAPGQRRNTPPPSESIPKP
;
A
#
# COMPACT_ATOMS: atom_id res chain seq x y z
N MET A 1 -1.94 0.67 57.15
CA MET A 1 -3.06 1.61 57.34
C MET A 1 -3.79 1.69 56.00
N ILE A 2 -4.86 0.91 55.77
CA ILE A 2 -6.28 1.19 56.15
C ILE A 2 -6.77 2.44 55.38
N LEU A 3 -7.39 2.24 54.20
CA LEU A 3 -8.85 2.30 53.88
C LEU A 3 -9.33 3.75 53.64
N PHE A 4 -10.10 4.17 52.62
CA PHE A 4 -11.36 3.75 51.98
C PHE A 4 -11.42 4.36 50.56
N SER A 5 -11.77 3.66 49.47
CA SER A 5 -13.12 3.43 48.89
C SER A 5 -13.98 4.68 48.62
N CYS A 6 -14.31 4.92 47.35
CA CYS A 6 -15.58 5.54 46.95
C CYS A 6 -16.05 4.92 45.62
N TYR A 7 -17.23 4.28 45.73
CA TYR A 7 -18.07 3.80 44.65
C TYR A 7 -18.48 4.95 43.71
N LEU A 8 -18.51 4.69 42.40
CA LEU A 8 -19.49 5.34 41.53
C LEU A 8 -20.19 4.29 40.68
N LEU A 9 -21.41 3.96 41.11
CA LEU A 9 -22.47 3.41 40.27
C LEU A 9 -22.91 4.50 39.28
N CYS A 10 -22.84 4.20 37.98
CA CYS A 10 -23.69 4.84 36.99
C CYS A 10 -24.23 3.77 36.06
N THR A 11 -25.53 3.53 36.19
CA THR A 11 -26.35 2.69 35.33
C THR A 11 -26.71 3.43 34.03
N LEU A 12 -26.57 2.69 32.92
CA LEU A 12 -27.38 2.72 31.69
C LEU A 12 -27.49 4.04 30.91
N ALA A 13 -26.78 4.08 29.77
CA ALA A 13 -27.39 4.42 28.50
C ALA A 13 -26.78 3.51 27.42
N LEU A 14 -27.45 2.40 27.11
CA LEU A 14 -27.20 1.63 25.90
C LEU A 14 -27.67 2.48 24.71
N ALA A 15 -26.80 3.36 24.22
CA ALA A 15 -26.89 3.80 22.84
C ALA A 15 -26.45 2.60 21.98
N GLN A 16 -27.42 1.81 21.50
CA GLN A 16 -27.20 0.92 20.38
C GLN A 16 -26.91 1.79 19.15
N GLY A 17 -25.66 2.23 19.02
CA GLY A 17 -25.13 2.65 17.74
C GLY A 17 -25.12 1.45 16.79
N PRO A 18 -25.30 1.65 15.48
CA PRO A 18 -25.19 0.57 14.51
C PRO A 18 -23.81 -0.09 14.69
N ALA A 19 -23.79 -1.40 14.84
CA ALA A 19 -22.56 -2.17 15.03
C ALA A 19 -21.57 -1.88 13.88
N PRO A 20 -20.42 -1.24 14.11
CA PRO A 20 -19.39 -1.14 13.10
C PRO A 20 -18.49 -2.35 13.25
N GLY A 21 -18.68 -3.33 12.36
CA GLY A 21 -17.94 -4.60 12.43
C GLY A 21 -18.27 -5.53 11.28
N GLY A 22 -18.35 -4.99 10.06
CA GLY A 22 -18.23 -5.83 8.86
C GLY A 22 -16.83 -6.45 8.80
N PRO A 23 -16.69 -7.67 8.24
CA PRO A 23 -15.41 -8.38 8.22
C PRO A 23 -14.32 -7.59 7.49
N PRO A 24 -13.06 -7.60 7.95
CA PRO A 24 -11.94 -7.26 7.09
C PRO A 24 -11.78 -8.39 6.08
N THR A 25 -12.27 -8.19 4.85
CA THR A 25 -12.02 -9.13 3.77
C THR A 25 -10.84 -8.62 2.96
N ALA A 26 -9.78 -9.41 2.87
CA ALA A 26 -8.82 -9.29 1.77
C ALA A 26 -9.31 -9.96 0.49
N LYS A 27 -10.48 -10.62 0.52
CA LYS A 27 -11.31 -10.65 -0.68
C LYS A 27 -11.76 -9.22 -0.91
N ALA A 28 -11.57 -8.72 -2.14
CA ALA A 28 -12.26 -7.52 -2.60
C ALA A 28 -13.68 -7.57 -2.03
N ASP A 29 -14.03 -6.60 -1.21
CA ASP A 29 -15.38 -6.49 -0.66
C ASP A 29 -16.35 -6.66 -1.84
N ASP A 30 -17.35 -7.54 -1.68
CA ASP A 30 -18.32 -7.91 -2.73
C ASP A 30 -19.17 -6.67 -3.00
N TRP A 31 -18.58 -5.72 -3.74
CA TRP A 31 -19.29 -4.57 -4.26
C TRP A 31 -20.49 -5.13 -4.97
N LYS A 32 -21.67 -4.82 -4.46
CA LYS A 32 -22.88 -5.08 -5.21
C LYS A 32 -22.81 -4.19 -6.44
N LEU A 33 -22.88 -4.82 -7.61
CA LEU A 33 -22.84 -4.18 -8.90
C LEU A 33 -24.17 -4.44 -9.58
N GLU A 34 -24.60 -3.51 -10.41
CA GLU A 34 -25.70 -3.74 -11.34
C GLU A 34 -25.19 -4.64 -12.47
N VAL A 35 -26.03 -5.56 -12.94
CA VAL A 35 -25.66 -6.54 -13.96
C VAL A 35 -26.52 -6.36 -15.19
N VAL A 36 -25.90 -6.07 -16.32
CA VAL A 36 -26.56 -6.07 -17.64
C VAL A 36 -26.32 -7.43 -18.28
N HIS A 37 -27.35 -8.27 -18.27
CA HIS A 37 -27.37 -9.54 -19.01
C HIS A 37 -27.59 -9.25 -20.48
N ARG A 38 -26.70 -9.78 -21.32
CA ARG A 38 -26.74 -9.55 -22.76
C ARG A 38 -27.07 -10.85 -23.48
N LYS A 39 -27.82 -10.73 -24.57
CA LYS A 39 -28.19 -11.87 -25.41
C LYS A 39 -26.95 -12.55 -25.97
N ALA A 40 -27.01 -13.88 -26.10
CA ALA A 40 -25.93 -14.64 -26.73
C ALA A 40 -25.58 -14.08 -28.13
N PRO A 41 -24.28 -13.95 -28.48
CA PRO A 41 -23.11 -14.53 -27.83
C PRO A 41 -22.40 -13.59 -26.82
N PHE A 42 -23.02 -12.49 -26.42
CA PHE A 42 -22.38 -11.48 -25.57
C PHE A 42 -22.38 -11.92 -24.10
N ALA A 43 -21.27 -11.71 -23.38
CA ALA A 43 -21.19 -12.00 -21.94
C ALA A 43 -21.91 -10.93 -21.09
N SER A 44 -22.46 -11.24 -19.93
CA SER A 44 -22.99 -10.20 -19.03
C SER A 44 -21.91 -9.20 -18.58
N LEU A 45 -22.32 -7.98 -18.26
CA LEU A 45 -21.42 -6.91 -17.83
C LEU A 45 -21.87 -6.34 -16.48
N GLU A 46 -20.90 -6.07 -15.61
CA GLU A 46 -21.13 -5.61 -14.25
C GLU A 46 -20.66 -4.15 -14.09
N GLY A 47 -21.44 -3.32 -13.39
CA GLY A 47 -21.10 -1.91 -13.17
C GLY A 47 -22.22 -1.07 -12.55
N LEU A 48 -22.33 0.17 -13.01
CA LEU A 48 -23.41 1.09 -12.66
C LEU A 48 -24.08 1.60 -13.94
N VAL A 49 -25.37 1.33 -14.09
CA VAL A 49 -26.24 1.86 -15.14
C VAL A 49 -26.45 3.34 -14.88
N VAL A 50 -25.90 4.17 -15.76
CA VAL A 50 -25.96 5.64 -15.65
C VAL A 50 -27.23 6.16 -16.32
N ARG A 51 -27.59 5.57 -17.45
CA ARG A 51 -28.74 5.97 -18.26
C ARG A 51 -29.30 4.76 -19.00
N GLU A 52 -30.63 4.73 -19.11
CA GLU A 52 -31.36 3.79 -19.94
C GLU A 52 -32.35 4.61 -20.79
N ASP A 53 -32.32 4.41 -22.10
CA ASP A 53 -33.26 5.05 -23.03
C ASP A 53 -33.58 4.15 -24.23
N GLN A 54 -34.32 4.69 -25.20
CA GLN A 54 -34.73 3.95 -26.40
C GLN A 54 -33.57 3.45 -27.28
N PHE A 55 -32.37 4.00 -27.15
CA PHE A 55 -31.18 3.64 -27.92
C PHE A 55 -30.30 2.62 -27.20
N GLY A 56 -30.45 2.46 -25.88
CA GLY A 56 -29.72 1.47 -25.12
C GLY A 56 -29.43 1.87 -23.68
N ILE A 57 -28.46 1.17 -23.10
CA ILE A 57 -27.98 1.37 -21.74
C ILE A 57 -26.57 1.94 -21.77
N GLU A 58 -26.37 3.04 -21.04
CA GLU A 58 -25.06 3.56 -20.70
C GLU A 58 -24.59 2.94 -19.38
N LEU A 59 -23.58 2.09 -19.45
CA LEU A 59 -23.01 1.41 -18.29
C LEU A 59 -21.62 1.96 -17.98
N ARG A 60 -21.39 2.41 -16.75
CA ARG A 60 -20.03 2.53 -16.18
C ARG A 60 -19.59 1.13 -15.74
N GLN A 61 -19.00 0.38 -16.68
CA GLN A 61 -18.51 -0.97 -16.42
C GLN A 61 -17.35 -0.93 -15.42
N VAL A 62 -17.43 -1.78 -14.41
CA VAL A 62 -16.45 -1.89 -13.33
C VAL A 62 -15.66 -3.18 -13.51
N ILE A 63 -14.34 -3.06 -13.72
CA ILE A 63 -13.44 -4.21 -13.90
C ILE A 63 -12.44 -4.22 -12.76
N ARG A 64 -12.64 -5.12 -11.78
CA ARG A 64 -11.77 -5.31 -10.62
C ARG A 64 -10.96 -6.59 -10.75
N LYS A 65 -9.74 -6.49 -11.27
CA LYS A 65 -8.80 -7.63 -11.32
C LYS A 65 -7.92 -7.65 -10.05
N PRO A 66 -7.57 -8.82 -9.50
CA PRO A 66 -6.69 -8.91 -8.34
C PRO A 66 -5.30 -8.31 -8.58
N GLY A 67 -4.77 -7.61 -7.59
CA GLY A 67 -3.49 -6.88 -7.68
C GLY A 67 -3.45 -5.82 -8.79
N ARG A 68 -4.61 -5.44 -9.33
CA ARG A 68 -4.75 -4.41 -10.36
C ARG A 68 -5.71 -3.33 -9.87
N PRO A 69 -5.43 -2.05 -10.18
CA PRO A 69 -6.37 -0.97 -9.95
C PRO A 69 -7.73 -1.23 -10.62
N THR A 70 -8.82 -0.77 -10.02
CA THR A 70 -10.19 -0.91 -10.53
C THR A 70 -10.40 -0.14 -11.84
N PHE A 71 -10.59 -0.77 -12.99
CA PHE A 71 -10.85 -0.03 -14.23
C PHE A 71 -12.32 0.33 -14.34
N ILE A 72 -12.61 1.60 -14.66
CA ILE A 72 -13.96 2.09 -14.91
C ILE A 72 -13.98 2.57 -16.35
N ILE A 73 -14.81 1.94 -17.18
CA ILE A 73 -15.00 2.32 -18.58
C ILE A 73 -16.48 2.57 -18.84
N THR A 74 -16.78 3.62 -19.60
CA THR A 74 -18.16 3.91 -20.00
C THR A 74 -18.41 3.26 -21.34
N ILE A 75 -19.45 2.44 -21.40
CA ILE A 75 -19.85 1.72 -22.61
C ILE A 75 -21.33 1.96 -22.89
N GLN A 76 -21.68 1.95 -24.17
CA GLN A 76 -23.07 2.03 -24.64
C GLN A 76 -23.47 0.63 -25.14
N ILE A 77 -24.55 0.08 -24.59
CA ILE A 77 -25.06 -1.25 -24.91
C ILE A 77 -26.40 -1.06 -25.65
N PRO A 78 -26.48 -1.36 -26.95
CA PRO A 78 -27.72 -1.24 -27.71
C PRO A 78 -28.86 -2.09 -27.13
N THR A 79 -30.10 -1.57 -27.12
CA THR A 79 -31.28 -2.26 -26.55
C THR A 79 -31.49 -3.66 -27.12
N GLU A 80 -31.17 -3.87 -28.40
CA GLU A 80 -31.25 -5.17 -29.08
C GLU A 80 -30.35 -6.24 -28.45
N GLN A 81 -29.24 -5.84 -27.82
CA GLN A 81 -28.28 -6.73 -27.15
C GLN A 81 -28.64 -7.01 -25.69
N VAL A 82 -29.57 -6.25 -25.10
CA VAL A 82 -29.96 -6.40 -23.69
C VAL A 82 -31.01 -7.49 -23.55
N GLU A 83 -30.79 -8.40 -22.60
CA GLU A 83 -31.74 -9.44 -22.21
C GLU A 83 -32.46 -9.08 -20.90
N GLN A 84 -31.70 -8.66 -19.89
CA GLN A 84 -32.20 -8.30 -18.57
C GLN A 84 -31.22 -7.35 -17.88
N VAL A 85 -31.71 -6.51 -16.97
CA VAL A 85 -30.90 -5.65 -16.11
C VAL A 85 -31.27 -5.91 -14.66
N ASP A 86 -30.27 -6.28 -13.85
CA ASP A 86 -30.41 -6.40 -12.41
C ASP A 86 -29.89 -5.10 -11.77
N LEU A 87 -30.83 -4.27 -11.31
CA LEU A 87 -30.51 -3.00 -10.64
C LEU A 87 -30.38 -3.20 -9.13
N LEU A 88 -29.53 -2.38 -8.52
CA LEU A 88 -29.42 -2.28 -7.07
C LEU A 88 -30.56 -1.42 -6.52
N ASP A 89 -30.85 -1.57 -5.23
CA ASP A 89 -31.73 -0.63 -4.55
C ASP A 89 -31.12 0.78 -4.51
N SER A 90 -31.93 1.78 -4.16
CA SER A 90 -31.51 3.18 -4.20
C SER A 90 -30.34 3.50 -3.26
N GLU A 91 -30.23 2.81 -2.12
CA GLU A 91 -29.18 3.08 -1.13
C GLU A 91 -27.85 2.47 -1.60
N GLU A 92 -27.87 1.21 -1.99
CA GLU A 92 -26.73 0.48 -2.53
C GLU A 92 -26.20 1.14 -3.81
N ARG A 93 -27.10 1.61 -4.68
CA ARG A 93 -26.74 2.36 -5.88
C ARG A 93 -26.05 3.69 -5.56
N ALA A 94 -26.54 4.43 -4.55
CA ALA A 94 -25.90 5.68 -4.13
C ALA A 94 -24.49 5.43 -3.57
N GLN A 95 -24.33 4.37 -2.78
CA GLN A 95 -23.02 3.97 -2.25
C GLN A 95 -22.05 3.58 -3.37
N LEU A 96 -22.50 2.78 -4.35
CA LEU A 96 -21.68 2.41 -5.51
C LEU A 96 -21.25 3.64 -6.32
N MET A 97 -22.19 4.55 -6.59
CA MET A 97 -21.89 5.81 -7.30
C MET A 97 -20.83 6.64 -6.57
N ALA A 98 -21.00 6.85 -5.26
CA ALA A 98 -20.03 7.57 -4.45
C ALA A 98 -18.63 6.93 -4.48
N ARG A 99 -18.54 5.58 -4.42
CA ARG A 99 -17.27 4.85 -4.52
C ARG A 99 -16.61 5.06 -5.89
N LEU A 100 -17.36 4.94 -6.98
CA LEU A 100 -16.82 5.12 -8.33
C LEU A 100 -16.33 6.55 -8.56
N ASP A 101 -17.04 7.55 -8.05
CA ASP A 101 -16.65 8.96 -8.18
C ASP A 101 -15.43 9.28 -7.31
N GLN A 102 -15.32 8.66 -6.13
CA GLN A 102 -14.11 8.75 -5.31
C GLN A 102 -12.89 8.17 -6.04
N ILE A 103 -13.01 7.00 -6.69
CA ILE A 103 -11.91 6.42 -7.49
C ILE A 103 -11.48 7.38 -8.60
N VAL A 104 -12.43 7.93 -9.35
CA VAL A 104 -12.12 8.86 -10.46
C VAL A 104 -11.44 10.12 -9.92
N THR A 105 -11.94 10.67 -8.81
CA THR A 105 -11.39 11.87 -8.17
C THR A 105 -9.98 11.63 -7.65
N ASP A 106 -9.75 10.56 -6.90
CA ASP A 106 -8.45 10.23 -6.34
C ASP A 106 -7.42 9.98 -7.44
N ARG A 107 -7.79 9.23 -8.47
CA ARG A 107 -6.92 9.02 -9.64
C ARG A 107 -6.65 10.32 -10.39
N GLY A 108 -7.64 11.21 -10.50
CA GLY A 108 -7.46 12.53 -11.08
C GLY A 108 -6.40 13.33 -10.33
N LYS A 109 -6.46 13.36 -8.99
CA LYS A 109 -5.46 14.01 -8.13
C LYS A 109 -4.06 13.40 -8.32
N TRP A 110 -3.96 12.07 -8.25
CA TRP A 110 -2.70 11.35 -8.44
C TRP A 110 -2.11 11.57 -9.83
N PHE A 111 -2.91 11.46 -10.88
CA PHE A 111 -2.47 11.65 -12.26
C PHE A 111 -2.02 13.09 -12.52
N ALA A 112 -2.78 14.08 -12.03
CA ALA A 112 -2.39 15.48 -12.14
C ALA A 112 -1.02 15.74 -11.47
N ARG A 113 -0.77 15.14 -10.31
CA ARG A 113 0.50 15.30 -9.59
C ARG A 113 1.65 14.52 -10.22
N PHE A 114 1.44 13.29 -10.68
CA PHE A 114 2.46 12.54 -11.43
C PHE A 114 2.87 13.26 -12.72
N LYS A 115 1.91 13.85 -13.44
CA LYS A 115 2.20 14.65 -14.63
C LYS A 115 3.06 15.88 -14.34
N LEU A 116 3.02 16.42 -13.12
CA LEU A 116 3.91 17.51 -12.70
C LEU A 116 5.34 17.00 -12.43
N LEU A 117 5.49 15.79 -11.90
CA LEU A 117 6.79 15.14 -11.67
C LEU A 117 7.50 14.70 -12.96
N ASP A 118 6.73 14.27 -13.96
CA ASP A 118 7.25 13.80 -15.24
C ASP A 118 7.72 14.95 -16.15
N LYS A 119 7.34 16.20 -15.85
CA LYS A 119 7.86 17.38 -16.55
C LYS A 119 9.24 17.76 -15.98
N PRO A 120 10.20 18.17 -16.83
CA PRO A 120 11.41 18.81 -16.31
C PRO A 120 11.00 20.03 -15.49
N LEU A 121 11.49 20.11 -14.25
CA LEU A 121 11.33 21.30 -13.42
C LEU A 121 11.84 22.51 -14.22
N PRO A 122 11.07 23.60 -14.33
CA PRO A 122 11.61 24.83 -14.90
C PRO A 122 12.81 25.24 -14.05
N ILE A 123 13.97 25.40 -14.68
CA ILE A 123 15.18 25.87 -14.02
C ILE A 123 14.85 27.20 -13.34
N GLY A 124 14.98 27.27 -12.01
CA GLY A 124 14.77 28.49 -11.23
C GLY A 124 13.31 28.84 -10.87
N LYS A 125 12.32 27.97 -11.15
CA LYS A 125 11.02 28.05 -10.46
C LYS A 125 10.97 26.98 -9.39
N ASP A 126 11.24 27.39 -8.15
CA ASP A 126 10.56 26.74 -7.04
C ASP A 126 9.06 26.77 -7.35
N LEU A 127 8.34 25.69 -7.09
CA LEU A 127 6.89 25.76 -6.97
C LEU A 127 6.64 26.60 -5.70
N VAL A 128 6.74 27.92 -5.85
CA VAL A 128 6.75 28.92 -4.76
C VAL A 128 5.40 28.99 -4.04
N ASP A 129 4.33 28.49 -4.67
CA ASP A 129 3.01 28.47 -4.06
C ASP A 129 2.92 27.30 -3.07
N MET A 130 2.78 27.67 -1.79
CA MET A 130 2.43 26.76 -0.70
C MET A 130 1.16 25.98 -1.09
N PRO A 131 1.21 24.64 -1.10
CA PRO A 131 0.04 23.84 -1.42
C PRO A 131 -1.08 24.07 -0.41
N PRO A 132 -2.35 23.95 -0.83
CA PRO A 132 -3.47 23.95 0.10
C PRO A 132 -3.28 22.92 1.22
N GLY A 133 -3.45 23.34 2.47
CA GLY A 133 -3.33 22.47 3.65
C GLY A 133 -1.91 22.27 4.17
N PHE A 134 -0.89 22.84 3.50
CA PHE A 134 0.48 22.85 4.01
C PHE A 134 0.83 24.16 4.71
N GLU A 135 1.73 24.08 5.68
CA GLU A 135 2.35 25.24 6.33
C GLU A 135 3.85 25.04 6.51
N ARG A 136 4.59 26.12 6.78
CA ARG A 136 6.02 26.04 7.12
C ARG A 136 6.17 25.76 8.60
N ALA A 137 7.00 24.78 8.94
CA ALA A 137 7.19 24.32 10.30
C ALA A 137 8.67 24.13 10.64
N PHE A 138 8.92 24.05 11.94
CA PHE A 138 10.23 23.73 12.51
C PHE A 138 10.55 22.25 12.28
N TRP A 139 11.79 21.95 11.91
CA TRP A 139 12.27 20.58 11.78
C TRP A 139 13.03 20.12 13.05
N PRO A 140 12.76 18.91 13.59
CA PRO A 140 13.47 18.42 14.76
C PRO A 140 15.00 18.36 14.55
N GLY A 141 15.74 19.00 15.45
CA GLY A 141 17.20 19.07 15.40
C GLY A 141 17.75 20.34 14.75
N ASP A 142 16.90 21.18 14.17
CA ASP A 142 17.30 22.49 13.67
C ASP A 142 17.40 23.55 14.78
N GLN A 143 17.94 24.72 14.45
CA GLN A 143 17.90 25.89 15.34
C GLN A 143 16.47 26.45 15.44
N PRO A 144 16.00 26.82 16.65
CA PRO A 144 14.67 27.41 16.80
C PRO A 144 14.46 28.61 15.85
N GLY A 145 13.33 28.63 15.14
CA GLY A 145 12.98 29.68 14.18
C GLY A 145 13.33 29.39 12.71
N THR A 146 14.08 28.33 12.42
CA THR A 146 14.27 27.88 11.03
C THR A 146 13.07 27.04 10.58
N ASN A 147 12.04 27.69 10.05
CA ASN A 147 10.83 27.04 9.52
C ASN A 147 11.04 26.52 8.10
N ARG A 148 11.95 25.54 7.94
CA ARG A 148 12.29 24.98 6.61
C ARG A 148 11.47 23.75 6.21
N ALA A 149 10.80 23.10 7.17
CA ALA A 149 9.97 21.94 6.90
C ALA A 149 8.58 22.34 6.40
N TRP A 150 7.94 21.41 5.71
CA TRP A 150 6.53 21.41 5.35
C TRP A 150 5.77 20.59 6.39
N GLN A 151 4.68 21.14 6.90
CA GLN A 151 3.74 20.45 7.76
C GLN A 151 2.39 20.32 7.07
N TYR A 152 1.77 19.14 7.19
CA TYR A 152 0.39 18.88 6.80
C TYR A 152 -0.31 18.12 7.93
N SER A 153 -1.47 18.62 8.35
CA SER A 153 -2.28 18.00 9.40
C SER A 153 -3.50 17.32 8.81
N GLY A 154 -3.50 15.99 8.84
CA GLY A 154 -4.66 15.16 8.54
C GLY A 154 -5.48 14.87 9.80
N GLN A 155 -6.52 14.03 9.67
CA GLN A 155 -7.39 13.68 10.80
C GLN A 155 -6.69 12.83 11.87
N ARG A 156 -5.90 11.85 11.44
CA ARG A 156 -5.25 10.85 12.32
C ARG A 156 -3.71 10.94 12.32
N PHE A 157 -3.14 11.85 11.53
CA PHE A 157 -1.70 12.00 11.40
C PHE A 157 -1.30 13.47 11.19
N THR A 158 -0.03 13.77 11.46
CA THR A 158 0.63 15.02 11.05
C THR A 158 1.90 14.64 10.29
N LEU A 159 1.99 15.04 9.03
CA LEU A 159 3.20 14.90 8.22
C LEU A 159 4.07 16.12 8.45
N LEU A 160 5.33 15.89 8.81
CA LEU A 160 6.37 16.90 8.86
C LEU A 160 7.52 16.43 7.98
N THR A 161 7.94 17.24 7.02
CA THR A 161 8.92 16.80 6.01
C THR A 161 9.73 17.93 5.41
N THR A 162 10.95 17.61 5.01
CA THR A 162 11.87 18.53 4.33
C THR A 162 12.04 18.19 2.85
N VAL A 163 11.32 17.19 2.36
CA VAL A 163 11.27 16.83 0.94
C VAL A 163 10.72 17.98 0.09
N ARG A 164 10.95 17.92 -1.23
CA ARG A 164 10.36 18.91 -2.15
C ARG A 164 8.84 18.83 -2.09
N VAL A 165 8.21 19.98 -2.23
CA VAL A 165 6.78 20.19 -2.00
C VAL A 165 5.85 19.25 -2.79
N ASP A 166 6.24 18.86 -3.99
CA ASP A 166 5.51 17.89 -4.81
C ASP A 166 5.55 16.46 -4.27
N ILE A 167 6.66 16.04 -3.69
CA ILE A 167 6.76 14.77 -2.98
C ILE A 167 6.02 14.87 -1.64
N ALA A 168 6.09 16.01 -0.94
CA ALA A 168 5.38 16.25 0.31
C ALA A 168 3.86 16.09 0.12
N GLU A 169 3.30 16.68 -0.94
CA GLU A 169 1.89 16.50 -1.30
C GLU A 169 1.53 15.03 -1.58
N LEU A 170 2.39 14.29 -2.31
CA LEU A 170 2.15 12.87 -2.54
C LEU A 170 2.20 12.05 -1.26
N CYS A 171 3.11 12.37 -0.34
CA CYS A 171 3.17 11.77 0.98
C CYS A 171 1.87 12.03 1.76
N ALA A 172 1.38 13.28 1.77
CA ALA A 172 0.11 13.60 2.42
C ALA A 172 -1.08 12.85 1.81
N LEU A 173 -1.18 12.82 0.47
CA LEU A 173 -2.22 12.07 -0.24
C LEU A 173 -2.15 10.56 0.07
N GLN A 174 -0.95 9.99 0.10
CA GLN A 174 -0.75 8.58 0.45
C GLN A 174 -1.19 8.31 1.89
N LEU A 175 -0.79 9.16 2.85
CA LEU A 175 -1.17 9.04 4.27
C LEU A 175 -2.67 9.15 4.47
N GLU A 176 -3.33 10.14 3.85
CA GLU A 176 -4.79 10.27 3.87
C GLU A 176 -5.47 8.98 3.39
N GLN A 177 -4.98 8.41 2.28
CA GLN A 177 -5.56 7.18 1.74
C GLN A 177 -5.37 6.00 2.69
N VAL A 178 -4.15 5.77 3.18
CA VAL A 178 -3.88 4.58 4.02
C VAL A 178 -4.50 4.69 5.40
N PHE A 179 -4.49 5.85 6.05
CA PHE A 179 -5.12 6.02 7.37
C PHE A 179 -6.64 5.82 7.29
N ASN A 180 -7.29 6.36 6.26
CA ASN A 180 -8.72 6.10 6.03
C ASN A 180 -8.99 4.61 5.79
N ALA A 181 -8.10 3.94 5.05
CA ALA A 181 -8.24 2.51 4.78
C ALA A 181 -7.99 1.67 6.04
N TYR A 182 -7.03 2.05 6.89
CA TYR A 182 -6.80 1.42 8.19
C TYR A 182 -7.99 1.58 9.11
N GLU A 183 -8.60 2.77 9.16
CA GLU A 183 -9.76 3.02 10.03
C GLU A 183 -11.01 2.26 9.61
N ARG A 184 -11.20 2.03 8.31
CA ARG A 184 -12.28 1.13 7.86
C ARG A 184 -11.98 -0.34 8.18
N LEU A 185 -10.73 -0.76 8.05
CA LEU A 185 -10.33 -2.16 8.25
C LEU A 185 -10.28 -2.54 9.74
N LEU A 186 -9.75 -1.63 10.56
CA LEU A 186 -9.51 -1.77 11.99
C LEU A 186 -9.98 -0.48 12.68
N PRO A 187 -11.30 -0.34 12.94
CA PRO A 187 -11.86 0.87 13.54
C PRO A 187 -11.18 1.26 14.85
N ALA A 188 -10.97 2.56 15.04
CA ALA A 188 -10.38 3.10 16.26
C ALA A 188 -11.21 2.69 17.49
N ARG A 189 -10.52 2.23 18.53
CA ARG A 189 -11.10 1.81 19.83
C ARG A 189 -10.88 2.84 20.93
N GLN A 190 -10.14 3.91 20.62
CA GLN A 190 -9.95 5.04 21.49
C GLN A 190 -9.61 6.28 20.67
N GLU A 191 -9.97 7.43 21.21
CA GLU A 191 -9.45 8.70 20.72
C GLU A 191 -8.04 8.92 21.25
N SER A 192 -7.17 9.40 20.37
CA SER A 192 -5.77 9.64 20.67
C SER A 192 -5.25 10.77 19.78
N GLY A 193 -4.14 11.40 20.18
CA GLY A 193 -3.49 12.42 19.36
C GLY A 193 -2.96 11.82 18.04
N PRO A 194 -2.75 12.65 17.00
CA PRO A 194 -2.33 12.19 15.68
C PRO A 194 -0.96 11.50 15.73
N VAL A 195 -0.73 10.57 14.80
CA VAL A 195 0.59 10.00 14.54
C VAL A 195 1.47 11.05 13.85
N LEU A 196 2.66 11.31 14.38
CA LEU A 196 3.64 12.19 13.75
C LEU A 196 4.47 11.40 12.74
N VAL A 197 4.44 11.80 11.46
CA VAL A 197 5.20 11.18 10.37
C VAL A 197 6.29 12.13 9.92
N LEU A 198 7.55 11.74 10.11
CA LEU A 198 8.75 12.49 9.78
C LEU A 198 9.39 11.91 8.51
N VAL A 199 9.51 12.73 7.45
CA VAL A 199 10.14 12.29 6.19
C VAL A 199 11.32 13.19 5.83
N THR A 200 12.53 12.64 5.79
CA THR A 200 13.77 13.40 5.52
C THR A 200 14.07 13.48 4.04
N SER A 201 14.68 14.58 3.59
CA SER A 201 15.04 14.78 2.18
C SER A 201 16.36 14.12 1.76
N SER A 202 17.23 13.82 2.72
CA SER A 202 18.54 13.21 2.50
C SER A 202 18.93 12.18 3.57
N VAL A 203 19.98 11.41 3.28
CA VAL A 203 20.57 10.42 4.19
C VAL A 203 21.28 11.11 5.37
N GLU A 204 21.93 12.25 5.15
CA GLU A 204 22.60 13.02 6.20
C GLU A 204 21.59 13.55 7.21
N GLU A 205 20.47 14.07 6.73
CA GLU A 205 19.36 14.53 7.56
C GLU A 205 18.72 13.37 8.33
N TRP A 206 18.55 12.20 7.69
CA TRP A 206 18.11 10.98 8.37
C TRP A 206 19.03 10.60 9.53
N GLN A 207 20.35 10.59 9.29
CA GLN A 207 21.33 10.27 10.32
C GLN A 207 21.30 11.28 11.47
N ALA A 208 21.14 12.57 11.16
CA ALA A 208 21.01 13.62 12.18
C ALA A 208 19.74 13.44 13.02
N LEU A 209 18.60 13.16 12.39
CA LEU A 209 17.33 12.88 13.06
C LEU A 209 17.44 11.64 13.97
N CYS A 210 17.96 10.53 13.46
CA CYS A 210 18.18 9.30 14.23
C CYS A 210 19.08 9.57 15.44
N LYS A 211 20.18 10.30 15.25
CA LYS A 211 21.09 10.67 16.35
C LYS A 211 20.39 11.53 17.41
N ALA A 212 19.61 12.53 16.99
CA ALA A 212 18.87 13.42 17.89
C ALA A 212 17.79 12.67 18.71
N LYS A 213 17.20 11.62 18.12
CA LYS A 213 16.20 10.76 18.76
C LYS A 213 16.80 9.57 19.51
N GLY A 214 18.13 9.40 19.50
CA GLY A 214 18.81 8.30 20.18
C GLY A 214 18.71 6.94 19.47
N HIS A 215 18.31 6.92 18.21
CA HIS A 215 18.26 5.70 17.39
C HIS A 215 19.64 5.40 16.77
N LEU A 216 20.16 4.19 17.01
CA LEU A 216 21.39 3.68 16.40
C LEU A 216 21.07 2.70 15.24
N ILE A 217 20.09 3.05 14.42
CA ILE A 217 19.50 2.14 13.43
C ILE A 217 20.04 2.48 12.03
N ARG A 218 20.45 1.46 11.26
CA ARG A 218 20.85 1.59 9.85
C ARG A 218 19.67 1.50 8.88
N ASN A 219 18.52 1.04 9.35
CA ASN A 219 17.31 0.95 8.55
C ASN A 219 16.85 2.35 8.09
N PRO A 220 16.25 2.44 6.89
CA PRO A 220 15.74 3.69 6.33
C PRO A 220 14.38 4.10 6.91
N ALA A 221 13.95 3.48 8.00
CA ALA A 221 12.67 3.73 8.63
C ALA A 221 12.67 3.23 10.09
N TRP A 222 11.79 3.80 10.91
CA TRP A 222 11.45 3.31 12.25
C TRP A 222 10.04 3.77 12.66
N CYS A 223 9.43 3.04 13.58
CA CYS A 223 8.22 3.43 14.29
C CYS A 223 8.50 3.42 15.80
N ASP A 224 8.08 4.49 16.49
CA ASP A 224 7.96 4.54 17.95
C ASP A 224 6.46 4.51 18.31
N PRO A 225 5.92 3.33 18.65
CA PRO A 225 4.50 3.17 18.95
C PRO A 225 4.05 3.92 20.21
N ILE A 226 4.97 4.21 21.15
CA ILE A 226 4.66 4.87 22.41
C ILE A 226 4.55 6.38 22.17
N ALA A 227 5.53 6.95 21.47
CA ALA A 227 5.49 8.35 21.08
C ALA A 227 4.44 8.63 19.99
N GLY A 228 4.00 7.59 19.26
CA GLY A 228 3.15 7.74 18.09
C GLY A 228 3.90 8.42 16.94
N GLU A 229 5.19 8.13 16.79
CA GLU A 229 6.06 8.74 15.81
C GLU A 229 6.56 7.71 14.79
N VAL A 230 6.69 8.16 13.54
CA VAL A 230 7.25 7.38 12.43
C VAL A 230 8.33 8.20 11.77
N GLY A 231 9.52 7.61 11.58
CA GLY A 231 10.62 8.19 10.83
C GLY A 231 10.83 7.46 9.51
N LEU A 232 10.98 8.21 8.41
CA LEU A 232 11.20 7.68 7.06
C LEU A 232 12.35 8.43 6.38
N ALA A 233 13.32 7.67 5.87
CA ALA A 233 14.41 8.19 5.06
C ALA A 233 14.05 8.19 3.57
N THR A 234 14.38 9.29 2.89
CA THR A 234 14.62 9.30 1.44
C THR A 234 15.92 10.01 1.12
N ASP A 235 16.42 9.78 -0.09
CA ASP A 235 17.63 10.38 -0.63
C ASP A 235 17.28 11.22 -1.86
N GLN A 236 16.22 12.00 -1.71
CA GLN A 236 15.61 12.76 -2.79
C GLN A 236 16.60 13.76 -3.38
N VAL A 237 17.37 14.46 -2.52
CA VAL A 237 18.32 15.49 -2.95
C VAL A 237 19.36 14.91 -3.92
N ARG A 238 19.96 13.76 -3.59
CA ARG A 238 20.92 13.10 -4.49
C ARG A 238 20.26 12.59 -5.77
N LEU A 239 19.07 12.02 -5.66
CA LEU A 239 18.32 11.50 -6.81
C LEU A 239 17.94 12.60 -7.80
N ASP A 240 17.46 13.74 -7.30
CA ASP A 240 17.12 14.91 -8.11
C ASP A 240 18.35 15.45 -8.84
N ALA A 241 19.47 15.66 -8.11
CA ALA A 241 20.72 16.13 -8.70
C ALA A 241 21.21 15.18 -9.80
N ARG A 242 21.21 13.87 -9.54
CA ARG A 242 21.61 12.86 -10.51
C ARG A 242 20.73 12.86 -11.75
N MET A 243 19.43 13.12 -11.60
CA MET A 243 18.50 13.14 -12.72
C MET A 243 18.63 14.40 -13.57
N VAL A 244 19.00 15.54 -12.99
CA VAL A 244 19.38 16.74 -13.74
C VAL A 244 20.60 16.45 -14.62
N GLU A 245 21.64 15.81 -14.07
CA GLU A 245 22.84 15.42 -14.83
C GLU A 245 22.49 14.47 -15.99
N LEU A 246 21.72 13.41 -15.72
CA LEU A 246 21.36 12.41 -16.73
C LEU A 246 20.52 13.01 -17.85
N ARG A 247 19.57 13.90 -17.52
CA ARG A 247 18.76 14.63 -18.52
C ARG A 247 19.61 15.58 -19.36
N SER A 248 20.56 16.28 -18.74
CA SER A 248 21.51 17.15 -19.44
C SER A 248 22.37 16.36 -20.44
N LEU A 249 22.96 15.24 -20.00
CA LEU A 249 23.75 14.36 -20.86
C LEU A 249 22.92 13.81 -22.02
N GLN A 250 21.71 13.34 -21.73
CA GLN A 250 20.79 12.82 -22.76
C GLN A 250 20.43 13.89 -23.79
N ASN A 251 20.14 15.12 -23.35
CA ASN A 251 19.84 16.22 -24.27
C ASN A 251 21.02 16.53 -25.18
N SER A 252 22.24 16.59 -24.63
CA SER A 252 23.45 16.78 -25.42
C SER A 252 23.66 15.68 -26.46
N GLN A 253 23.48 14.41 -26.08
CA GLN A 253 23.57 13.27 -27.00
C GLN A 253 22.49 13.31 -28.09
N LEU A 254 21.27 13.72 -27.73
CA LEU A 254 20.18 13.87 -28.69
C LEU A 254 20.48 14.99 -29.69
N THR A 255 20.96 16.13 -29.22
CA THR A 255 21.35 17.26 -30.07
C THR A 255 22.49 16.88 -31.01
N GLU A 256 23.54 16.24 -30.50
CA GLU A 256 24.66 15.76 -31.33
C GLU A 256 24.19 14.78 -32.41
N LEU A 257 23.35 13.81 -32.03
CA LEU A 257 22.80 12.85 -32.97
C LEU A 257 21.93 13.54 -34.03
N GLN A 258 21.09 14.51 -33.64
CA GLN A 258 20.25 15.27 -34.56
C GLN A 258 21.10 16.07 -35.56
N VAL A 259 22.11 16.81 -35.09
CA VAL A 259 23.03 17.58 -35.94
C VAL A 259 23.71 16.66 -36.95
N ARG A 260 24.29 15.54 -36.49
CA ARG A 260 24.92 14.55 -37.38
C ARG A 260 23.92 13.97 -38.38
N GLY A 261 22.69 13.71 -37.95
CA GLY A 261 21.62 13.24 -38.82
C GLY A 261 21.28 14.24 -39.93
N ASP A 262 21.22 15.52 -39.59
CA ASP A 262 20.92 16.61 -40.54
C ASP A 262 22.08 16.83 -41.52
N GLU A 263 23.32 16.77 -41.06
CA GLU A 263 24.51 16.81 -41.91
C GLU A 263 24.53 15.66 -42.93
N LEU A 264 24.23 14.44 -42.48
CA LEU A 264 24.12 13.28 -43.37
C LEU A 264 22.98 13.47 -44.38
N ARG A 265 21.78 13.89 -43.94
CA ARG A 265 20.68 14.17 -44.89
C ARG A 265 21.08 15.22 -45.92
N LYS A 266 21.77 16.28 -45.52
CA LYS A 266 22.27 17.31 -46.44
C LYS A 266 23.26 16.73 -47.46
N ALA A 267 24.17 15.85 -47.04
CA ALA A 267 25.11 15.18 -47.93
C ALA A 267 24.45 14.22 -48.94
N TYR A 268 23.30 13.62 -48.58
CA TYR A 268 22.57 12.66 -49.41
C TYR A 268 21.28 13.23 -50.04
N GLY A 269 21.23 14.54 -50.32
CA GLY A 269 20.10 15.13 -51.06
C GLY A 269 18.76 15.10 -50.31
N GLY A 270 18.79 15.15 -48.98
CA GLY A 270 17.63 15.20 -48.10
C GLY A 270 17.13 13.84 -47.58
N LYS A 271 17.67 12.72 -48.09
CA LYS A 271 17.29 11.37 -47.63
C LYS A 271 18.52 10.54 -47.28
N LEU A 272 18.55 9.99 -46.06
CA LEU A 272 19.58 9.04 -45.65
C LEU A 272 19.40 7.71 -46.40
N PRO A 273 20.48 7.12 -46.96
CA PRO A 273 20.47 5.74 -47.42
C PRO A 273 20.08 4.78 -46.29
N ALA A 274 19.42 3.66 -46.64
CA ALA A 274 18.91 2.69 -45.66
C ALA A 274 20.00 2.15 -44.70
N GLU A 275 21.23 2.00 -45.20
CA GLU A 275 22.40 1.56 -44.43
C GLU A 275 22.80 2.52 -43.32
N LEU A 276 22.52 3.82 -43.48
CA LEU A 276 22.80 4.87 -42.48
C LEU A 276 21.56 5.22 -41.64
N GLN A 277 20.37 5.08 -42.21
CA GLN A 277 19.10 5.30 -41.52
C GLN A 277 18.92 4.29 -40.38
N LYS A 278 19.22 3.00 -40.60
CA LYS A 278 19.03 1.96 -39.58
C LYS A 278 19.89 2.19 -38.32
N PRO A 279 21.21 2.46 -38.40
CA PRO A 279 22.01 2.83 -37.23
C PRO A 279 21.54 4.11 -36.53
N PHE A 280 21.06 5.11 -37.29
CA PHE A 280 20.52 6.35 -36.73
C PHE A 280 19.26 6.10 -35.88
N ASP A 281 18.31 5.33 -36.41
CA ASP A 281 17.08 4.98 -35.70
C ASP A 281 17.34 4.11 -34.46
N LEU A 282 18.30 3.16 -34.55
CA LEU A 282 18.73 2.37 -33.39
C LEU A 282 19.35 3.23 -32.30
N SER A 283 20.13 4.25 -32.66
CA SER A 283 20.74 5.19 -31.71
C SER A 283 19.66 6.03 -31.01
N LEU A 284 18.69 6.57 -31.76
CA LEU A 284 17.55 7.29 -31.18
C LEU A 284 16.71 6.41 -30.25
N LYS A 285 16.45 5.17 -30.66
CA LYS A 285 15.71 4.19 -29.84
C LYS A 285 16.46 3.91 -28.53
N SER A 286 17.76 3.65 -28.59
CA SER A 286 18.60 3.40 -27.42
C SER A 286 18.62 4.58 -26.43
N LEU A 287 18.71 5.81 -26.93
CA LEU A 287 18.64 7.03 -26.10
C LEU A 287 17.29 7.13 -25.38
N ARG A 288 16.17 6.89 -26.09
CA ARG A 288 14.81 6.92 -25.49
C ARG A 288 14.60 5.81 -24.45
N GLU A 289 15.11 4.61 -24.71
CA GLU A 289 15.06 3.50 -23.75
C GLU A 289 15.89 3.80 -22.50
N THR A 290 17.06 4.42 -22.66
CA THR A 290 17.91 4.84 -21.53
C THR A 290 17.21 5.92 -20.70
N ALA A 291 16.56 6.89 -21.33
CA ALA A 291 15.73 7.90 -20.66
C ALA A 291 14.63 7.25 -19.81
N THR A 292 13.90 6.31 -20.42
CA THR A 292 12.82 5.57 -19.78
C THR A 292 13.31 4.78 -18.57
N ARG A 293 14.49 4.14 -18.69
CA ARG A 293 15.14 3.42 -17.59
C ARG A 293 15.56 4.36 -16.45
N ASN A 294 16.09 5.54 -16.76
CA ASN A 294 16.46 6.52 -15.74
C ASN A 294 15.25 7.00 -14.94
N GLU A 295 14.13 7.30 -15.60
CA GLU A 295 12.88 7.66 -14.93
C GLU A 295 12.29 6.51 -14.10
N GLN A 296 12.47 5.27 -14.56
CA GLN A 296 12.01 4.10 -13.81
C GLN A 296 12.72 3.97 -12.46
N VAL A 297 13.99 4.38 -12.34
CA VAL A 297 14.71 4.39 -11.06
C VAL A 297 14.04 5.35 -10.06
N LEU A 298 13.69 6.57 -10.48
CA LEU A 298 12.96 7.50 -9.61
C LEU A 298 11.60 6.95 -9.16
N ARG A 299 10.87 6.33 -10.10
CA ARG A 299 9.59 5.68 -9.77
C ARG A 299 9.80 4.60 -8.71
N GLN A 300 10.80 3.73 -8.87
CA GLN A 300 11.11 2.67 -7.91
C GLN A 300 11.48 3.21 -6.52
N GLU A 301 12.27 4.29 -6.42
CA GLU A 301 12.63 4.87 -5.13
C GLU A 301 11.43 5.50 -4.41
N ARG A 302 10.54 6.14 -5.16
CA ARG A 302 9.27 6.65 -4.62
C ARG A 302 8.35 5.51 -4.17
N ASP A 303 8.21 4.46 -4.98
CA ASP A 303 7.38 3.31 -4.63
C ASP A 303 7.90 2.63 -3.35
N ARG A 304 9.23 2.57 -3.16
CA ARG A 304 9.85 2.11 -1.91
C ARG A 304 9.57 3.04 -0.73
N LEU A 305 9.57 4.36 -0.92
CA LEU A 305 9.20 5.30 0.12
C LEU A 305 7.75 5.07 0.57
N PHE A 306 6.81 4.91 -0.36
CA PHE A 306 5.41 4.65 -0.01
C PHE A 306 5.19 3.28 0.61
N ALA A 307 5.88 2.25 0.14
CA ALA A 307 5.84 0.94 0.80
C ALA A 307 6.27 1.04 2.28
N ARG A 308 7.41 1.68 2.55
CA ARG A 308 7.89 1.92 3.93
C ARG A 308 6.92 2.78 4.73
N MET A 309 6.37 3.83 4.11
CA MET A 309 5.40 4.69 4.74
C MET A 309 4.16 3.91 5.19
N ASN A 310 3.61 3.06 4.34
CA ASN A 310 2.47 2.21 4.69
C ASN A 310 2.83 1.24 5.83
N HIS A 311 4.02 0.65 5.76
CA HIS A 311 4.51 -0.29 6.77
C HIS A 311 4.57 0.36 8.16
N GLU A 312 5.31 1.47 8.29
CA GLU A 312 5.51 2.12 9.59
C GLU A 312 4.23 2.84 10.07
N ALA A 313 3.47 3.46 9.16
CA ALA A 313 2.20 4.09 9.50
C ALA A 313 1.19 3.08 10.04
N PHE A 314 1.19 1.85 9.53
CA PHE A 314 0.34 0.78 10.06
C PHE A 314 0.70 0.45 11.52
N HIS A 315 1.99 0.27 11.84
CA HIS A 315 2.41 0.03 13.22
C HIS A 315 1.96 1.15 14.16
N ALA A 316 2.18 2.41 13.77
CA ALA A 316 1.78 3.56 14.56
C ALA A 316 0.26 3.65 14.70
N TYR A 317 -0.50 3.44 13.63
CA TYR A 317 -1.97 3.43 13.67
C TYR A 317 -2.50 2.38 14.65
N LEU A 318 -2.00 1.15 14.51
CA LEU A 318 -2.41 0.00 15.32
C LEU A 318 -2.17 0.25 16.80
N ALA A 319 -0.98 0.72 17.17
CA ALA A 319 -0.63 1.02 18.55
C ALA A 319 -1.30 2.29 19.10
N ARG A 320 -1.66 3.26 18.25
CA ARG A 320 -2.23 4.52 18.72
C ARG A 320 -3.74 4.44 18.92
N PHE A 321 -4.44 3.77 18.00
CA PHE A 321 -5.91 3.84 17.90
C PHE A 321 -6.61 2.50 18.17
N VAL A 322 -5.97 1.36 17.91
CA VAL A 322 -6.65 0.04 17.98
C VAL A 322 -6.25 -0.72 19.24
N LEU A 323 -4.95 -0.97 19.44
CA LEU A 323 -4.38 -1.77 20.52
C LEU A 323 -3.29 -0.96 21.25
N PRO A 324 -3.67 0.01 22.10
CA PRO A 324 -2.71 0.85 22.80
C PRO A 324 -1.88 0.13 23.86
N PRO A 325 -0.68 0.66 24.18
CA PRO A 325 0.15 0.14 25.25
C PRO A 325 -0.66 -0.06 26.53
N GLY A 326 -0.69 -1.30 27.04
CA GLY A 326 -1.45 -1.69 28.24
C GLY A 326 -2.82 -2.34 27.98
N ARG A 327 -3.35 -2.29 26.76
CA ARG A 327 -4.52 -3.10 26.34
C ARG A 327 -4.14 -4.40 25.64
N GLY A 328 -2.87 -4.53 25.24
CA GLY A 328 -2.40 -5.65 24.46
C GLY A 328 -0.99 -5.43 23.93
N MET A 329 -0.26 -6.52 23.67
CA MET A 329 0.88 -6.51 22.75
C MET A 329 0.56 -7.48 21.62
N ILE A 330 0.88 -7.09 20.39
CA ILE A 330 0.71 -7.98 19.23
C ILE A 330 2.00 -8.77 19.05
N PRO A 331 1.93 -10.09 18.82
CA PRO A 331 3.10 -10.89 18.53
C PRO A 331 3.91 -10.30 17.34
N PRO A 332 5.26 -10.30 17.39
CA PRO A 332 6.08 -9.66 16.37
C PRO A 332 5.79 -10.16 14.95
N TRP A 333 5.66 -11.47 14.77
CA TRP A 333 5.33 -12.06 13.47
C TRP A 333 4.03 -11.53 12.87
N LEU A 334 3.03 -11.24 13.71
CA LEU A 334 1.73 -10.77 13.25
C LEU A 334 1.79 -9.30 12.90
N ASN A 335 2.44 -8.50 13.76
CA ASN A 335 2.60 -7.07 13.53
C ASN A 335 3.38 -6.81 12.23
N GLU A 336 4.54 -7.45 12.07
CA GLU A 336 5.39 -7.31 10.88
C GLU A 336 4.72 -7.92 9.64
N GLY A 337 4.14 -9.12 9.76
CA GLY A 337 3.49 -9.81 8.64
C GLY A 337 2.30 -9.04 8.07
N LEU A 338 1.50 -8.40 8.93
CA LEU A 338 0.43 -7.49 8.50
C LEU A 338 1.00 -6.23 7.85
N ALA A 339 2.00 -5.58 8.45
CA ALA A 339 2.65 -4.40 7.86
C ALA A 339 3.17 -4.68 6.43
N GLN A 340 3.76 -5.87 6.20
CA GLN A 340 4.22 -6.28 4.88
C GLN A 340 3.09 -6.48 3.84
N ILE A 341 1.88 -6.84 4.27
CA ILE A 341 0.73 -6.90 3.36
C ILE A 341 0.41 -5.48 2.86
N PHE A 342 0.43 -4.49 3.76
CA PHE A 342 0.12 -3.09 3.44
C PHE A 342 1.17 -2.39 2.57
N GLU A 343 2.40 -2.89 2.51
CA GLU A 343 3.43 -2.39 1.58
C GLU A 343 3.03 -2.53 0.10
N SER A 344 2.24 -3.54 -0.23
CA SER A 344 1.84 -3.87 -1.61
C SER A 344 0.34 -3.75 -1.87
N ALA A 345 -0.43 -3.36 -0.86
CA ALA A 345 -1.87 -3.23 -0.97
C ALA A 345 -2.27 -2.04 -1.84
N LEU A 346 -3.34 -2.21 -2.62
CA LEU A 346 -3.94 -1.12 -3.39
C LEU A 346 -4.93 -0.37 -2.50
N VAL A 347 -4.85 0.96 -2.45
CA VAL A 347 -5.86 1.78 -1.77
C VAL A 347 -6.70 2.52 -2.80
N GLU A 348 -8.00 2.23 -2.84
CA GLU A 348 -8.94 2.84 -3.79
C GLU A 348 -10.27 3.09 -3.11
N ALA A 349 -10.87 4.28 -3.30
CA ALA A 349 -12.11 4.67 -2.65
C ALA A 349 -12.08 4.57 -1.11
N GLY A 350 -10.90 4.67 -0.49
CA GLY A 350 -10.68 4.43 0.94
C GLY A 350 -10.76 2.96 1.36
N GLU A 351 -10.80 2.01 0.42
CA GLU A 351 -10.69 0.58 0.68
C GLU A 351 -9.27 0.09 0.46
N LEU A 352 -8.77 -0.74 1.37
CA LEU A 352 -7.52 -1.45 1.18
C LEU A 352 -7.77 -2.80 0.52
N ARG A 353 -7.15 -3.03 -0.65
CA ARG A 353 -7.23 -4.28 -1.40
C ARG A 353 -5.88 -4.99 -1.36
N ALA A 354 -5.84 -6.07 -0.59
CA ALA A 354 -4.73 -7.02 -0.52
C ALA A 354 -5.13 -8.38 -1.13
N ASP A 355 -5.80 -8.36 -2.28
CA ASP A 355 -6.44 -9.53 -2.90
C ASP A 355 -5.52 -10.38 -3.78
N LEU A 356 -4.23 -10.02 -3.85
CA LEU A 356 -3.18 -10.77 -4.52
C LEU A 356 -1.91 -10.72 -3.67
N ALA A 357 -1.35 -11.89 -3.38
CA ALA A 357 -0.05 -11.99 -2.72
C ALA A 357 1.06 -11.40 -3.61
N ASP A 358 1.97 -10.63 -3.01
CA ASP A 358 3.13 -10.04 -3.67
C ASP A 358 3.94 -11.09 -4.46
N PRO A 359 3.98 -11.01 -5.81
CA PRO A 359 4.67 -11.99 -6.64
C PRO A 359 6.17 -12.15 -6.33
N ALA A 360 6.84 -11.08 -5.91
CA ALA A 360 8.26 -11.12 -5.55
C ALA A 360 8.48 -11.93 -4.28
N ARG A 361 7.65 -11.69 -3.25
CA ARG A 361 7.69 -12.46 -1.99
C ARG A 361 7.24 -13.90 -2.18
N VAL A 362 6.22 -14.16 -3.01
CA VAL A 362 5.82 -15.53 -3.41
C VAL A 362 7.01 -16.27 -4.02
N LYS A 363 7.75 -15.63 -4.92
CA LYS A 363 8.92 -16.24 -5.56
C LYS A 363 10.03 -16.54 -4.55
N LEU A 364 10.33 -15.60 -3.65
CA LEU A 364 11.35 -15.78 -2.62
C LEU A 364 10.98 -16.89 -1.65
N TYR A 365 9.76 -16.87 -1.10
CA TYR A 365 9.33 -17.88 -0.13
C TYR A 365 9.24 -19.28 -0.74
N ARG A 366 8.83 -19.39 -2.01
CA ARG A 366 8.91 -20.66 -2.73
C ARG A 366 10.35 -21.17 -2.82
N ALA A 367 11.31 -20.30 -3.12
CA ALA A 367 12.71 -20.70 -3.19
C ALA A 367 13.20 -21.23 -1.84
N ASP A 368 12.83 -20.57 -0.74
CA ASP A 368 13.17 -21.03 0.62
C ASP A 368 12.56 -22.41 0.93
N ILE A 369 11.29 -22.64 0.57
CA ILE A 369 10.64 -23.95 0.72
C ILE A 369 11.36 -25.04 -0.10
N GLN A 370 11.72 -24.73 -1.35
CA GLN A 370 12.38 -25.68 -2.25
C GLN A 370 13.80 -26.03 -1.80
N ALA A 371 14.50 -25.07 -1.19
CA ALA A 371 15.82 -25.26 -0.61
C ALA A 371 15.77 -25.90 0.80
N GLY A 372 14.59 -25.99 1.42
CA GLY A 372 14.45 -26.45 2.82
C GLY A 372 15.01 -25.46 3.83
N THR A 373 15.08 -24.17 3.48
CA THR A 373 15.64 -23.09 4.30
C THR A 373 14.57 -22.16 4.87
N ASP A 374 13.28 -22.48 4.70
CA ASP A 374 12.20 -21.68 5.26
C ASP A 374 12.12 -21.86 6.79
N LEU A 375 11.90 -20.74 7.49
CA LEU A 375 11.82 -20.72 8.95
C LEU A 375 10.56 -21.50 9.43
N PRO A 376 10.70 -22.51 10.31
CA PRO A 376 9.56 -23.20 10.91
C PRO A 376 8.65 -22.26 11.70
N LEU A 377 7.34 -22.50 11.67
CA LEU A 377 6.36 -21.67 12.37
C LEU A 377 6.56 -21.71 13.89
N ALA A 378 6.98 -22.83 14.47
CA ALA A 378 7.27 -22.94 15.90
C ALA A 378 8.38 -21.97 16.33
N ASP A 379 9.42 -21.83 15.50
CA ASP A 379 10.50 -20.88 15.74
C ASP A 379 10.00 -19.45 15.53
N LEU A 380 9.28 -19.19 14.44
CA LEU A 380 8.73 -17.87 14.14
C LEU A 380 7.86 -17.31 15.27
N LEU A 381 6.94 -18.11 15.80
CA LEU A 381 6.00 -17.67 16.85
C LEU A 381 6.69 -17.28 18.16
N THR A 382 7.93 -17.72 18.37
CA THR A 382 8.72 -17.44 19.59
C THR A 382 9.90 -16.51 19.35
N LEU A 383 10.10 -16.04 18.11
CA LEU A 383 11.18 -15.12 17.78
C LEU A 383 11.03 -13.78 18.51
N PRO A 384 12.06 -13.30 19.21
CA PRO A 384 12.02 -11.98 19.82
C PRO A 384 12.14 -10.88 18.76
N VAL A 385 11.57 -9.70 19.05
CA VAL A 385 11.60 -8.51 18.19
C VAL A 385 13.01 -8.17 17.69
N SER A 386 14.05 -8.39 18.51
CA SER A 386 15.43 -8.13 18.13
C SER A 386 15.92 -8.91 16.90
N LYS A 387 15.29 -10.05 16.58
CA LYS A 387 15.61 -10.85 15.38
C LYS A 387 14.95 -10.33 14.10
N PHE A 388 14.02 -9.39 14.22
CA PHE A 388 13.45 -8.64 13.09
C PHE A 388 14.28 -7.39 12.75
N HIS A 389 15.31 -7.07 13.52
CA HIS A 389 16.20 -5.95 13.24
C HIS A 389 17.55 -6.43 12.70
N VAL A 390 18.06 -5.75 11.67
CA VAL A 390 19.39 -6.01 11.11
C VAL A 390 20.41 -5.17 11.89
N THR A 391 21.12 -5.80 12.82
CA THR A 391 22.19 -5.15 13.59
C THR A 391 23.56 -5.34 12.94
N ASP A 392 23.71 -6.40 12.14
CA ASP A 392 24.94 -6.79 11.45
C ASP A 392 24.65 -7.68 10.23
N ASN A 393 25.68 -8.03 9.45
CA ASN A 393 25.51 -8.87 8.25
C ASN A 393 25.04 -10.30 8.59
N SER A 394 25.32 -10.82 9.79
CA SER A 394 24.90 -12.17 10.20
C SER A 394 23.42 -12.26 10.56
N SER A 395 22.84 -11.16 11.08
CA SER A 395 21.41 -11.04 11.41
C SER A 395 20.53 -10.77 10.20
N GLN A 396 21.12 -10.38 9.06
CA GLN A 396 20.38 -10.05 7.83
C GLN A 396 19.57 -11.25 7.30
N GLU A 397 20.14 -12.44 7.28
CA GLU A 397 19.44 -13.63 6.77
C GLU A 397 18.32 -14.08 7.72
N THR A 398 18.58 -14.09 9.03
CA THR A 398 17.55 -14.41 10.04
C THR A 398 16.39 -13.42 9.99
N SER A 399 16.68 -12.13 9.89
CA SER A 399 15.66 -11.08 9.77
C SER A 399 14.87 -11.25 8.47
N ARG A 400 15.54 -11.46 7.34
CA ARG A 400 14.88 -11.75 6.04
C ARG A 400 13.89 -12.91 6.14
N GLN A 401 14.31 -14.03 6.74
CA GLN A 401 13.46 -15.20 6.92
C GLN A 401 12.29 -14.92 7.87
N ALA A 402 12.54 -14.20 8.98
CA ALA A 402 11.50 -13.83 9.94
C ALA A 402 10.41 -12.97 9.27
N TYR A 403 10.77 -11.92 8.54
CA TYR A 403 9.82 -11.10 7.77
C TYR A 403 9.08 -11.92 6.72
N LEU A 404 9.82 -12.69 5.91
CA LEU A 404 9.22 -13.41 4.78
C LEU A 404 8.25 -14.50 5.24
N THR A 405 8.58 -15.26 6.29
CA THR A 405 7.66 -16.26 6.85
C THR A 405 6.48 -15.60 7.58
N SER A 406 6.70 -14.46 8.26
CA SER A 406 5.61 -13.66 8.85
C SER A 406 4.60 -13.20 7.81
N TRP A 407 5.08 -12.66 6.69
CA TRP A 407 4.25 -12.28 5.56
C TRP A 407 3.55 -13.47 4.93
N ALA A 408 4.23 -14.61 4.76
CA ALA A 408 3.63 -15.81 4.17
C ALA A 408 2.48 -16.33 5.05
N LEU A 409 2.68 -16.37 6.37
CA LEU A 409 1.67 -16.79 7.33
C LEU A 409 0.47 -15.83 7.33
N CYS A 410 0.71 -14.52 7.44
CA CYS A 410 -0.36 -13.53 7.42
C CYS A 410 -1.12 -13.55 6.09
N SER A 411 -0.40 -13.60 4.96
CA SER A 411 -1.02 -13.66 3.63
C SER A 411 -1.87 -14.91 3.45
N TRP A 412 -1.43 -16.06 3.94
CA TRP A 412 -2.20 -17.30 3.90
C TRP A 412 -3.46 -17.23 4.77
N LEU A 413 -3.33 -16.72 6.00
CA LEU A 413 -4.48 -16.52 6.90
C LEU A 413 -5.52 -15.57 6.30
N VAL A 414 -5.05 -14.48 5.69
CA VAL A 414 -5.88 -13.42 5.13
C VAL A 414 -6.55 -13.86 3.82
N LEU A 415 -5.77 -14.39 2.87
CA LEU A 415 -6.27 -14.71 1.52
C LEU A 415 -6.99 -16.06 1.43
N GLU A 416 -6.46 -17.09 2.09
CA GLU A 416 -6.97 -18.47 1.95
C GLU A 416 -7.93 -18.84 3.09
N LYS A 417 -7.72 -18.28 4.29
CA LYS A 417 -8.54 -18.61 5.47
C LYS A 417 -9.55 -17.53 5.85
N ASN A 418 -9.46 -16.33 5.26
CA ASN A 418 -10.33 -15.19 5.60
C ASN A 418 -10.32 -14.88 7.12
N ARG A 419 -9.13 -14.98 7.73
CA ARG A 419 -8.82 -14.73 9.15
C ARG A 419 -8.00 -13.45 9.31
N LEU A 420 -7.58 -13.16 10.54
CA LEU A 420 -6.93 -11.92 10.99
C LEU A 420 -7.91 -10.74 11.05
N ARG A 421 -9.11 -11.03 11.58
CA ARG A 421 -10.09 -9.99 11.92
C ARG A 421 -9.73 -9.28 13.22
N LEU A 422 -10.37 -8.15 13.50
CA LEU A 422 -10.16 -7.42 14.74
C LEU A 422 -10.27 -8.32 15.98
N ASP A 423 -11.28 -9.19 16.03
CA ASP A 423 -11.45 -10.18 17.11
C ASP A 423 -10.29 -11.20 17.19
N ASP A 424 -9.68 -11.57 16.05
CA ASP A 424 -8.51 -12.44 16.06
C ASP A 424 -7.29 -11.71 16.65
N LEU A 425 -7.10 -10.43 16.31
CA LEU A 425 -6.02 -9.60 16.84
C LEU A 425 -6.18 -9.39 18.36
N GLU A 426 -7.40 -9.10 18.81
CA GLU A 426 -7.72 -8.91 20.23
C GLU A 426 -7.45 -10.20 21.02
N LYS A 427 -7.89 -11.37 20.54
CA LYS A 427 -7.62 -12.66 21.21
C LYS A 427 -6.13 -12.97 21.29
N LEU A 428 -5.40 -12.81 20.18
CA LEU A 428 -3.96 -13.03 20.14
C LEU A 428 -3.23 -12.08 21.10
N SER A 429 -3.67 -10.84 21.18
CA SER A 429 -3.05 -9.82 22.00
C SER A 429 -3.31 -9.99 23.50
N LEU A 430 -4.53 -10.40 23.88
CA LEU A 430 -4.87 -10.74 25.27
C LEU A 430 -4.08 -11.95 25.76
N ALA A 431 -4.02 -13.02 24.95
CA ALA A 431 -3.29 -14.23 25.30
C ALA A 431 -1.77 -13.99 25.43
N GLU A 432 -1.21 -13.04 24.66
CA GLU A 432 0.17 -12.59 24.83
C GLU A 432 0.38 -11.91 26.19
N MET A 433 -0.55 -11.05 26.64
CA MET A 433 -0.50 -10.44 27.97
C MET A 433 -0.61 -11.48 29.10
N GLU A 434 -1.43 -12.51 28.90
CA GLU A 434 -1.60 -13.63 29.82
C GLU A 434 -0.44 -14.64 29.77
N LYS A 435 0.55 -14.41 28.89
CA LYS A 435 1.72 -15.29 28.68
C LYS A 435 1.34 -16.72 28.30
N VAL A 436 0.23 -16.88 27.58
CA VAL A 436 -0.14 -18.16 26.98
C VAL A 436 0.95 -18.57 25.99
N PRO A 437 1.44 -19.82 25.99
CA PRO A 437 2.43 -20.28 25.03
C PRO A 437 2.00 -19.96 23.59
N ALA A 438 2.90 -19.37 22.79
CA ALA A 438 2.55 -18.82 21.49
C ALA A 438 1.91 -19.85 20.54
N GLN A 439 2.37 -21.11 20.58
CA GLN A 439 1.74 -22.21 19.85
C GLN A 439 0.30 -22.45 20.31
N GLN A 440 0.06 -22.57 21.62
CA GLN A 440 -1.28 -22.80 22.17
C GLN A 440 -2.23 -21.64 21.82
N ASN A 441 -1.73 -20.40 21.89
CA ASN A 441 -2.47 -19.21 21.50
C ASN A 441 -2.88 -19.28 20.02
N PHE A 442 -1.92 -19.54 19.12
CA PHE A 442 -2.19 -19.69 17.69
C PHE A 442 -3.23 -20.77 17.39
N GLU A 443 -3.04 -21.97 17.95
CA GLU A 443 -3.92 -23.12 17.68
C GLU A 443 -5.33 -22.88 18.22
N SER A 444 -5.47 -22.22 19.37
CA SER A 444 -6.76 -21.85 19.96
C SER A 444 -7.49 -20.81 19.11
N VAL A 445 -6.80 -19.75 18.68
CA VAL A 445 -7.42 -18.69 17.88
C VAL A 445 -7.84 -19.22 16.51
N PHE A 446 -6.96 -19.95 15.82
CA PHE A 446 -7.22 -20.36 14.44
C PHE A 446 -7.90 -21.71 14.28
N ALA A 447 -8.06 -22.48 15.36
CA ALA A 447 -8.65 -23.82 15.36
C ALA A 447 -7.96 -24.77 14.35
N ILE A 448 -6.63 -24.69 14.29
CA ILE A 448 -5.76 -25.53 13.45
C ILE A 448 -4.44 -25.77 14.18
N THR A 449 -3.88 -26.97 14.08
CA THR A 449 -2.57 -27.24 14.67
C THR A 449 -1.46 -26.49 13.93
N LEU A 450 -0.37 -26.15 14.62
CA LEU A 450 0.74 -25.41 14.02
C LEU A 450 1.41 -26.20 12.87
N ALA A 451 1.50 -27.53 13.02
CA ALA A 451 2.05 -28.42 12.00
C ALA A 451 1.17 -28.48 10.74
N GLU A 452 -0.15 -28.53 10.90
CA GLU A 452 -1.10 -28.47 9.77
C GLU A 452 -1.05 -27.10 9.09
N ALA A 453 -0.99 -26.00 9.85
CA ALA A 453 -0.87 -24.66 9.30
C ALA A 453 0.40 -24.51 8.44
N GLN A 454 1.55 -24.95 8.95
CA GLN A 454 2.80 -24.93 8.19
C GLN A 454 2.72 -25.76 6.90
N THR A 455 2.16 -26.96 6.99
CA THR A 455 2.00 -27.85 5.82
C THR A 455 1.08 -27.23 4.77
N GLN A 456 -0.10 -26.76 5.18
CA GLN A 456 -1.06 -26.14 4.27
C GLN A 456 -0.50 -24.86 3.65
N MET A 457 0.16 -24.01 4.43
CA MET A 457 0.81 -22.79 3.95
C MET A 457 1.89 -23.10 2.90
N ARG A 458 2.79 -24.05 3.18
CA ARG A 458 3.83 -24.46 2.22
C ARG A 458 3.23 -24.98 0.92
N GLU A 459 2.23 -25.86 1.00
CA GLU A 459 1.53 -26.37 -0.19
C GLU A 459 0.84 -25.26 -0.97
N THR A 460 0.24 -24.30 -0.26
CA THR A 460 -0.30 -23.08 -0.87
C THR A 460 0.80 -22.36 -1.65
N PHE A 461 1.95 -22.00 -1.08
CA PHE A 461 2.95 -21.21 -1.83
C PHE A 461 3.74 -21.98 -2.90
N LYS A 462 3.89 -23.31 -2.75
CA LYS A 462 4.46 -24.18 -3.80
C LYS A 462 3.61 -24.15 -5.07
N LYS A 463 2.28 -24.22 -4.94
CA LYS A 463 1.34 -24.26 -6.07
C LYS A 463 1.06 -22.88 -6.70
N ALA A 464 1.70 -21.80 -6.23
CA ALA A 464 1.28 -20.44 -6.63
C ALA A 464 1.87 -20.06 -7.98
N ALA A 465 1.08 -19.99 -9.05
CA ALA A 465 1.55 -19.27 -10.22
C ALA A 465 1.77 -17.79 -9.83
N PRO A 466 2.92 -17.16 -10.15
CA PRO A 466 3.09 -15.72 -9.94
C PRO A 466 1.95 -14.96 -10.66
N GLY A 467 1.10 -14.25 -9.92
CA GLY A 467 0.08 -13.36 -10.49
C GLY A 467 -1.29 -13.97 -10.88
N GLN A 468 -1.71 -15.11 -10.35
CA GLN A 468 -3.08 -15.64 -10.54
C GLN A 468 -3.91 -15.65 -9.25
N ARG A 469 -5.21 -15.32 -9.37
CA ARG A 469 -6.22 -15.59 -8.32
C ARG A 469 -6.39 -17.09 -8.18
N ARG A 470 -6.47 -17.55 -6.93
CA ARG A 470 -6.85 -18.92 -6.59
C ARG A 470 -8.31 -18.91 -6.20
N ASN A 471 -9.14 -19.46 -7.06
CA ASN A 471 -10.54 -19.70 -6.72
C ASN A 471 -10.59 -20.97 -5.87
N THR A 472 -10.62 -20.84 -4.55
CA THR A 472 -11.26 -21.85 -3.70
C THR A 472 -12.72 -21.44 -3.57
N PRO A 473 -13.67 -22.21 -4.15
CA PRO A 473 -15.08 -22.00 -3.83
C PRO A 473 -15.30 -22.29 -2.33
N PRO A 474 -16.27 -21.63 -1.68
CA PRO A 474 -16.64 -21.97 -0.31
C PRO A 474 -17.02 -23.46 -0.25
N PRO A 475 -16.79 -24.16 0.89
CA PRO A 475 -17.30 -25.51 1.06
C PRO A 475 -18.81 -25.46 0.85
N SER A 476 -19.30 -26.19 -0.16
CA SER A 476 -20.73 -26.38 -0.34
C SER A 476 -21.24 -27.09 0.90
N GLU A 477 -22.01 -26.39 1.74
CA GLU A 477 -22.87 -27.06 2.70
C GLU A 477 -23.84 -27.93 1.88
N SER A 478 -23.56 -29.23 1.87
CA SER A 478 -24.48 -30.22 1.33
C SER A 478 -25.71 -30.22 2.22
N ILE A 479 -26.72 -29.47 1.81
CA ILE A 479 -28.09 -29.62 2.33
C ILE A 479 -28.51 -31.06 2.01
N PRO A 480 -28.84 -31.90 3.00
CA PRO A 480 -29.39 -33.21 2.73
C PRO A 480 -30.79 -33.02 2.11
N LYS A 481 -30.99 -33.57 0.91
CA LYS A 481 -32.30 -33.61 0.27
C LYS A 481 -33.21 -34.60 1.02
N PRO A 482 -34.53 -34.32 1.10
CA PRO A 482 -35.51 -35.25 1.66
C PRO A 482 -35.60 -36.57 0.87
#